data_AF-A0A7K4H367-F1
#
_entry.id   AF-A0A7K4H367-F1
#
_cell.length_a   1.000
_cell.length_b   1.000
_cell.length_c   1.000
_cell.angle_alpha   90.00
_cell.angle_beta   90.00
_cell.angle_gamma   90.00
#
_symmetry.space_group_name_H-M   'P 1'
#
loop_
_entity.id
_entity.type
_entity.pdbx_description
1 polymer ?
#
loop_
_entity_poly.entity_id
_entity_poly.type
_entity_poly.pdbx_seq_one_letter_code
_entity_poly.pdbx_strand_id
1 'polypeptide(L)'
;MICERALEILNSIKDKKDILASYEEISELNENHLISEFKSNIPDPSRKNDLTSLKRKYLKMSNDIRQAYQNLVSLEGDYNHVSTISRFFTHLKIGRGARLKKDISDLHQFIKNKEIDLKKLKEELLKLNTEIESYDRAVKVNGIRVFLTPIGETMIDEIKSRRRLYFRELKELIIVLKSLDDTFNMLINNIGNIMSKNNFSAVWALYLLNTDLLNLITIMNIITLSERNYDTAQKRMMKLSFYLMNHPEIIIARKNRDAKILENELGYKYPENEHKSIFHEILNNANISTHKIRTAISLLGKLFTVWGSKNEVNRNEIRQYYDNLRIFIDFQRDLPMIGKKTILYSHLKQDIDVEMMFVLFILSFSTNLDSYNYFHDLTEDIPEGAKFFSAISSLFPWDTEETWRVLLRAQSNILKAQSAKFIPELMEYAILMCLNPNILMIENNISKEQLDKWKYLIIPTIHLSIYSFFEKDLESYIRRRPLAYIIAPRYYHHSMLHYHAIG
;
A
#
# COMPACT_ATOMS: atom_id res chain seq x y z
N MET A 1 -7.77 16.44 -26.51
CA MET A 1 -8.89 17.11 -25.79
C MET A 1 -8.41 17.54 -24.40
N ILE A 2 -8.96 18.63 -23.82
CA ILE A 2 -8.62 19.03 -22.44
C ILE A 2 -9.36 18.19 -21.39
N CYS A 3 -8.79 18.06 -20.18
CA CYS A 3 -9.35 17.24 -19.10
C CYS A 3 -10.77 17.65 -18.71
N GLU A 4 -11.08 18.95 -18.67
CA GLU A 4 -12.43 19.45 -18.35
C GLU A 4 -13.48 18.91 -19.33
N ARG A 5 -13.16 18.98 -20.63
CA ARG A 5 -14.04 18.48 -21.68
C ARG A 5 -14.17 16.95 -21.65
N ALA A 6 -13.07 16.25 -21.39
CA ALA A 6 -13.10 14.80 -21.19
C ALA A 6 -14.02 14.43 -20.01
N LEU A 7 -13.94 15.15 -18.90
CA LEU A 7 -14.75 14.93 -17.71
C LEU A 7 -16.25 15.13 -17.99
N GLU A 8 -16.61 16.16 -18.76
CA GLU A 8 -17.99 16.43 -19.17
C GLU A 8 -18.59 15.25 -19.96
N ILE A 9 -17.85 14.75 -20.96
CA ILE A 9 -18.27 13.61 -21.78
C ILE A 9 -18.38 12.35 -20.93
N LEU A 10 -17.37 12.04 -20.11
CA LEU A 10 -17.36 10.83 -19.28
C LEU A 10 -18.48 10.83 -18.23
N ASN A 11 -18.77 11.96 -17.57
CA ASN A 11 -19.92 12.05 -16.65
C ASN A 11 -21.24 11.92 -17.40
N SER A 12 -21.36 12.47 -18.62
CA SER A 12 -22.59 12.33 -19.41
C SER A 12 -22.87 10.87 -19.75
N ILE A 13 -21.83 10.11 -20.13
CA ILE A 13 -21.93 8.67 -20.37
C ILE A 13 -22.30 7.93 -19.07
N LYS A 14 -21.66 8.28 -17.94
CA LYS A 14 -21.96 7.69 -16.61
C LYS A 14 -23.43 7.92 -16.22
N ASP A 15 -23.95 9.12 -16.45
CA ASP A 15 -25.31 9.54 -16.11
C ASP A 15 -26.36 9.13 -17.15
N LYS A 16 -25.94 8.43 -18.23
CA LYS A 16 -26.80 8.07 -19.36
C LYS A 16 -27.48 9.26 -20.05
N LYS A 17 -26.77 10.39 -20.13
CA LYS A 17 -27.19 11.60 -20.82
C LYS A 17 -26.49 11.71 -22.17
N ASP A 18 -27.25 12.10 -23.20
CA ASP A 18 -26.66 12.43 -24.50
C ASP A 18 -25.90 13.75 -24.40
N ILE A 19 -24.79 13.86 -25.12
CA ILE A 19 -23.93 15.04 -25.18
C ILE A 19 -23.44 15.21 -26.61
N LEU A 20 -23.39 16.45 -27.08
CA LEU A 20 -22.76 16.78 -28.35
C LEU A 20 -21.25 16.63 -28.20
N ALA A 21 -20.67 15.58 -28.79
CA ALA A 21 -19.22 15.35 -28.85
C ALA A 21 -18.79 15.06 -30.29
N SER A 22 -17.61 15.55 -30.69
CA SER A 22 -17.07 15.29 -32.03
C SER A 22 -16.58 13.85 -32.16
N TYR A 23 -16.42 13.37 -33.40
CA TYR A 23 -15.88 12.03 -33.64
C TYR A 23 -14.45 11.90 -33.10
N GLU A 24 -13.64 12.95 -33.23
CA GLU A 24 -12.26 12.99 -32.73
C GLU A 24 -12.23 12.89 -31.20
N GLU A 25 -13.14 13.56 -30.48
CA GLU A 25 -13.25 13.46 -29.01
C GLU A 25 -13.56 12.03 -28.58
N ILE A 26 -14.48 11.35 -29.29
CA ILE A 26 -14.85 9.96 -29.01
C ILE A 26 -13.71 9.00 -29.36
N SER A 27 -13.02 9.21 -30.49
CA SER A 27 -11.86 8.42 -30.89
C SER A 27 -10.75 8.51 -29.85
N GLU A 28 -10.43 9.72 -29.38
CA GLU A 28 -9.40 9.96 -28.36
C GLU A 28 -9.74 9.23 -27.04
N LEU A 29 -10.99 9.29 -26.58
CA LEU A 29 -11.43 8.57 -25.38
C LEU A 29 -11.36 7.05 -25.56
N ASN A 30 -11.68 6.53 -26.75
CA ASN A 30 -11.65 5.10 -27.07
C ASN A 30 -10.21 4.56 -27.22
N GLU A 31 -9.32 5.32 -27.85
CA GLU A 31 -7.88 5.02 -27.98
C GLU A 31 -7.18 4.91 -26.61
N ASN A 32 -7.63 5.72 -25.65
CA ASN A 32 -7.15 5.67 -24.26
C ASN A 32 -7.94 4.67 -23.39
N HIS A 33 -8.81 3.86 -23.99
CA HIS A 33 -9.64 2.85 -23.31
C HIS A 33 -10.54 3.39 -22.21
N LEU A 34 -10.89 4.68 -22.24
CA LEU A 34 -11.78 5.30 -21.25
C LEU A 34 -13.24 4.97 -21.55
N ILE A 35 -13.55 4.86 -22.83
CA ILE A 35 -14.84 4.38 -23.33
C ILE A 35 -14.57 3.23 -24.29
N SER A 36 -15.62 2.48 -24.60
CA SER A 36 -15.57 1.47 -25.65
C SER A 36 -16.81 1.57 -26.52
N GLU A 37 -16.60 1.52 -27.83
CA GLU A 37 -17.66 1.52 -28.82
C GLU A 37 -18.41 0.19 -28.83
N PHE A 38 -19.73 0.27 -28.73
CA PHE A 38 -20.61 -0.88 -28.80
C PHE A 38 -21.20 -1.03 -30.20
N LYS A 39 -20.68 -2.01 -30.97
CA LYS A 39 -21.05 -2.23 -32.37
C LYS A 39 -22.34 -3.06 -32.59
N SER A 40 -22.91 -3.66 -31.55
CA SER A 40 -24.05 -4.57 -31.73
C SER A 40 -25.40 -3.84 -31.71
N ASN A 41 -26.23 -4.13 -32.72
CA ASN A 41 -27.52 -3.49 -32.95
C ASN A 41 -28.72 -4.21 -32.32
N ILE A 42 -28.56 -5.25 -31.50
CA ILE A 42 -29.71 -6.07 -31.06
C ILE A 42 -29.67 -6.37 -29.55
N PRO A 43 -30.69 -5.94 -28.76
CA PRO A 43 -31.01 -6.59 -27.49
C PRO A 43 -31.60 -7.95 -27.82
N ASP A 44 -30.90 -9.04 -27.52
CA ASP A 44 -31.51 -10.35 -27.67
C ASP A 44 -31.79 -10.96 -26.29
N PRO A 45 -33.06 -11.12 -25.90
CA PRO A 45 -33.47 -11.92 -24.74
C PRO A 45 -32.80 -13.32 -24.72
N SER A 46 -32.43 -13.86 -25.89
CA SER A 46 -31.66 -15.11 -26.01
C SER A 46 -30.34 -15.06 -25.24
N ARG A 47 -29.63 -13.93 -25.23
CA ARG A 47 -28.31 -13.81 -24.56
C ARG A 47 -28.42 -13.86 -23.03
N LYS A 48 -29.49 -13.30 -22.44
CA LYS A 48 -29.75 -13.41 -20.99
C LYS A 48 -30.07 -14.86 -20.58
N ASN A 49 -30.74 -15.59 -21.46
CA ASN A 49 -30.98 -17.03 -21.28
C ASN A 49 -29.68 -17.85 -21.40
N ASP A 50 -28.82 -17.51 -22.37
CA ASP A 50 -27.50 -18.13 -22.52
C ASP A 50 -26.60 -17.89 -21.31
N LEU A 51 -26.58 -16.69 -20.74
CA LEU A 51 -25.85 -16.37 -19.52
C LEU A 51 -26.33 -17.22 -18.34
N THR A 52 -27.65 -17.36 -18.20
CA THR A 52 -28.26 -18.18 -17.14
C THR A 52 -27.90 -19.67 -17.32
N SER A 53 -27.89 -20.15 -18.57
CA SER A 53 -27.46 -21.51 -18.93
C SER A 53 -25.98 -21.75 -18.60
N LEU A 54 -25.09 -20.81 -18.94
CA LEU A 54 -23.66 -20.87 -18.62
C LEU A 54 -23.40 -20.83 -17.11
N LYS A 55 -24.10 -19.97 -16.35
CA LYS A 55 -24.04 -19.93 -14.87
C LYS A 55 -24.41 -21.29 -14.26
N ARG A 56 -25.48 -21.93 -14.75
CA ARG A 56 -25.89 -23.27 -14.30
C ARG A 56 -24.84 -24.34 -14.64
N LYS A 57 -24.28 -24.32 -15.86
CA LYS A 57 -23.19 -25.24 -16.25
C LYS A 57 -21.97 -25.05 -15.36
N TYR A 58 -21.61 -23.81 -15.05
CA TYR A 58 -20.46 -23.48 -14.20
C TYR A 58 -20.63 -23.99 -12.77
N LEU A 59 -21.80 -23.74 -12.17
CA LEU A 59 -22.13 -24.25 -10.84
C LEU A 59 -22.11 -25.79 -10.79
N LYS A 60 -22.69 -26.45 -11.79
CA LYS A 60 -22.67 -27.92 -11.88
C LYS A 60 -21.24 -28.45 -11.96
N MET A 61 -20.42 -27.88 -12.84
CA MET A 61 -19.03 -28.32 -13.05
C MET A 61 -18.13 -28.04 -11.83
N SER A 62 -18.33 -26.92 -11.15
CA SER A 62 -17.65 -26.61 -9.89
C SER A 62 -18.01 -27.61 -8.79
N ASN A 63 -19.29 -27.99 -8.69
CA ASN A 63 -19.73 -29.03 -7.75
C ASN A 63 -19.15 -30.41 -8.09
N ASP A 64 -19.11 -30.79 -9.37
CA ASP A 64 -18.50 -32.06 -9.82
C ASP A 64 -17.01 -32.14 -9.42
N ILE A 65 -16.26 -31.04 -9.57
CA ILE A 65 -14.85 -30.94 -9.14
C ILE A 65 -14.73 -31.07 -7.63
N ARG A 66 -15.60 -30.39 -6.87
CA ARG A 66 -15.60 -30.47 -5.40
C ARG A 66 -15.86 -31.91 -4.90
N GLN A 67 -16.81 -32.60 -5.53
CA GLN A 67 -17.08 -34.02 -5.22
C GLN A 67 -15.90 -34.92 -5.60
N ALA A 68 -15.26 -34.67 -6.75
CA ALA A 68 -14.06 -35.40 -7.14
C ALA A 68 -12.91 -35.20 -6.15
N TYR A 69 -12.70 -33.98 -5.63
CA TYR A 69 -11.72 -33.75 -4.58
C TYR A 69 -12.03 -34.49 -3.27
N GLN A 70 -13.31 -34.52 -2.86
CA GLN A 70 -13.71 -35.30 -1.67
C GLN A 70 -13.42 -36.80 -1.86
N ASN A 71 -13.71 -37.34 -3.05
CA ASN A 71 -13.40 -38.72 -3.40
C ASN A 71 -11.88 -38.97 -3.45
N LEU A 72 -11.09 -38.00 -3.93
CA LEU A 72 -9.62 -38.08 -3.95
C LEU A 72 -9.08 -38.24 -2.53
N VAL A 73 -9.49 -37.37 -1.61
CA VAL A 73 -9.06 -37.39 -0.21
C VAL A 73 -9.44 -38.70 0.46
N SER A 74 -10.63 -39.22 0.18
CA SER A 74 -11.07 -40.54 0.68
C SER A 74 -10.19 -41.68 0.16
N LEU A 75 -9.89 -41.69 -1.16
CA LEU A 75 -9.06 -42.74 -1.77
C LEU A 75 -7.59 -42.66 -1.34
N GLU A 76 -7.04 -41.46 -1.15
CA GLU A 76 -5.70 -41.26 -0.61
C GLU A 76 -5.62 -41.69 0.86
N GLY A 77 -6.67 -41.44 1.65
CA GLY A 77 -6.83 -41.97 3.00
C GLY A 77 -6.80 -43.51 3.01
N ASP A 78 -7.62 -44.14 2.17
CA ASP A 78 -7.66 -45.60 2.03
C ASP A 78 -6.32 -46.19 1.57
N TYR A 79 -5.62 -45.52 0.64
CA TYR A 79 -4.29 -45.91 0.18
C TYR A 79 -3.24 -45.80 1.29
N ASN A 80 -3.32 -44.77 2.13
CA ASN A 80 -2.42 -44.60 3.27
C ASN A 80 -2.59 -45.70 4.33
N HIS A 81 -3.78 -46.31 4.44
CA HIS A 81 -4.03 -47.45 5.32
C HIS A 81 -3.71 -48.83 4.72
N VAL A 82 -3.20 -48.88 3.48
CA VAL A 82 -2.74 -50.14 2.85
C VAL A 82 -1.47 -50.65 3.54
N SER A 83 -1.49 -51.93 3.95
CA SER A 83 -0.39 -52.61 4.64
C SER A 83 0.92 -52.62 3.83
N THR A 84 2.05 -52.69 4.52
CA THR A 84 3.41 -52.66 3.94
C THR A 84 3.64 -53.75 2.88
N ILE A 85 3.08 -54.95 3.09
CA ILE A 85 3.12 -56.07 2.12
C ILE A 85 2.29 -55.73 0.87
N SER A 86 1.13 -55.11 1.03
CA SER A 86 0.28 -54.73 -0.09
C SER A 86 0.87 -53.53 -0.88
N ARG A 87 1.61 -52.63 -0.22
CA ARG A 87 2.43 -51.60 -0.89
C ARG A 87 3.55 -52.20 -1.75
N PHE A 88 4.18 -53.30 -1.31
CA PHE A 88 5.17 -54.03 -2.12
C PHE A 88 4.54 -54.62 -3.40
N PHE A 89 3.38 -55.29 -3.29
CA PHE A 89 2.64 -55.80 -4.47
C PHE A 89 2.08 -54.69 -5.38
N THR A 90 1.97 -53.46 -4.88
CA THR A 90 1.58 -52.28 -5.69
C THR A 90 2.62 -51.97 -6.78
N HIS A 91 3.91 -52.21 -6.51
CA HIS A 91 4.98 -52.08 -7.49
C HIS A 91 4.94 -53.17 -8.59
N LEU A 92 4.35 -54.33 -8.28
CA LEU A 92 4.13 -55.43 -9.22
C LEU A 92 2.79 -55.33 -9.96
N LYS A 93 2.05 -54.22 -9.81
CA LYS A 93 0.70 -53.96 -10.39
C LYS A 93 -0.36 -54.99 -9.99
N ILE A 94 -0.22 -55.66 -8.84
CA ILE A 94 -1.16 -56.71 -8.39
C ILE A 94 -1.81 -56.28 -7.06
N GLY A 95 -3.11 -56.51 -6.91
CA GLY A 95 -3.85 -56.32 -5.65
C GLY A 95 -4.51 -54.95 -5.44
N ARG A 96 -5.08 -54.75 -4.24
CA ARG A 96 -5.90 -53.59 -3.86
C ARG A 96 -5.14 -52.25 -3.96
N GLY A 97 -3.87 -52.22 -3.60
CA GLY A 97 -3.03 -51.01 -3.71
C GLY A 97 -2.80 -50.54 -5.15
N ALA A 98 -2.67 -51.46 -6.11
CA ALA A 98 -2.52 -51.11 -7.53
C ALA A 98 -3.81 -50.53 -8.13
N ARG A 99 -4.98 -51.03 -7.70
CA ARG A 99 -6.29 -50.47 -8.07
C ARG A 99 -6.47 -49.06 -7.51
N LEU A 100 -6.24 -48.86 -6.21
CA LEU A 100 -6.33 -47.55 -5.56
C LEU A 100 -5.39 -46.52 -6.19
N LYS A 101 -4.14 -46.90 -6.51
CA LYS A 101 -3.20 -46.00 -7.19
C LYS A 101 -3.66 -45.60 -8.59
N LYS A 102 -4.28 -46.53 -9.33
CA LYS A 102 -4.88 -46.24 -10.63
C LYS A 102 -6.08 -45.31 -10.47
N ASP A 103 -6.99 -45.60 -9.54
CA ASP A 103 -8.18 -44.79 -9.28
C ASP A 103 -7.80 -43.36 -8.86
N ILE A 104 -6.80 -43.18 -7.99
CA ILE A 104 -6.24 -41.85 -7.62
C ILE A 104 -5.67 -41.13 -8.84
N SER A 105 -4.95 -41.83 -9.71
CA SER A 105 -4.39 -41.25 -10.93
C SER A 105 -5.48 -40.82 -11.93
N ASP A 106 -6.49 -41.67 -12.12
CA ASP A 106 -7.63 -41.40 -13.01
C ASP A 106 -8.45 -40.22 -12.48
N LEU A 107 -8.62 -40.12 -11.16
CA LEU A 107 -9.33 -39.00 -10.51
C LEU A 107 -8.55 -37.69 -10.59
N HIS A 108 -7.22 -37.71 -10.40
CA HIS A 108 -6.36 -36.55 -10.63
C HIS A 108 -6.47 -36.04 -12.07
N GLN A 109 -6.45 -36.96 -13.05
CA GLN A 109 -6.59 -36.59 -14.45
C GLN A 109 -7.99 -36.04 -14.76
N PHE A 110 -9.04 -36.62 -14.18
CA PHE A 110 -10.41 -36.10 -14.28
C PHE A 110 -10.53 -34.69 -13.72
N ILE A 111 -10.03 -34.43 -12.51
CA ILE A 111 -10.03 -33.10 -11.87
C ILE A 111 -9.31 -32.10 -12.78
N LYS A 112 -8.09 -32.42 -13.22
CA LYS A 112 -7.29 -31.54 -14.09
C LYS A 112 -8.01 -31.18 -15.38
N ASN A 113 -8.64 -32.16 -16.04
CA ASN A 113 -9.40 -31.92 -17.27
C ASN A 113 -10.63 -31.04 -17.00
N LYS A 114 -11.36 -31.30 -15.91
CA LYS A 114 -12.51 -30.51 -15.50
C LYS A 114 -12.15 -29.08 -15.11
N GLU A 115 -11.00 -28.85 -14.49
CA GLU A 115 -10.49 -27.50 -14.19
C GLU A 115 -10.18 -26.70 -15.45
N ILE A 116 -9.58 -27.34 -16.47
CA ILE A 116 -9.34 -26.71 -17.79
C ILE A 116 -10.65 -26.28 -18.44
N ASP A 117 -11.65 -27.16 -18.44
CA ASP A 117 -12.95 -26.86 -19.01
C ASP A 117 -13.72 -25.81 -18.19
N LEU A 118 -13.62 -25.84 -16.86
CA LEU A 118 -14.20 -24.83 -15.98
C LEU A 118 -13.56 -23.45 -16.24
N LYS A 119 -12.26 -23.41 -16.53
CA LYS A 119 -11.57 -22.17 -16.91
C LYS A 119 -12.10 -21.60 -18.22
N LYS A 120 -12.25 -22.43 -19.26
CA LYS A 120 -12.84 -22.00 -20.54
C LYS A 120 -14.27 -21.49 -20.35
N LEU A 121 -15.08 -22.21 -19.55
CA LEU A 121 -16.45 -21.83 -19.25
C LEU A 121 -16.52 -20.51 -18.47
N LYS A 122 -15.57 -20.27 -17.56
CA LYS A 122 -15.43 -18.99 -16.85
C LYS A 122 -15.12 -17.85 -17.82
N GLU A 123 -14.21 -18.07 -18.77
CA GLU A 123 -13.87 -17.08 -19.80
C GLU A 123 -15.07 -16.76 -20.70
N GLU A 124 -15.83 -17.77 -21.13
CA GLU A 124 -17.07 -17.59 -21.90
C GLU A 124 -18.14 -16.82 -21.11
N LEU A 125 -18.33 -17.17 -19.83
CA LEU A 125 -19.29 -16.51 -18.94
C LEU A 125 -18.91 -15.05 -18.72
N LEU A 126 -17.63 -14.76 -18.46
CA LEU A 126 -17.12 -13.39 -18.32
C LEU A 126 -17.34 -12.59 -19.60
N LYS A 127 -17.03 -13.17 -20.77
CA LYS A 127 -17.23 -12.52 -22.06
C LYS A 127 -18.71 -12.16 -22.28
N LEU A 128 -19.62 -13.12 -22.11
CA LEU A 128 -21.05 -12.89 -22.34
C LEU A 128 -21.65 -11.92 -21.31
N ASN A 129 -21.24 -12.02 -20.04
CA ASN A 129 -21.67 -11.09 -19.00
C ASN A 129 -21.20 -9.65 -19.31
N THR A 130 -19.96 -9.50 -19.76
CA THR A 130 -19.42 -8.21 -20.20
C THR A 130 -20.21 -7.67 -21.39
N GLU A 131 -20.53 -8.48 -22.40
CA GLU A 131 -21.33 -8.04 -23.54
C GLU A 131 -22.74 -7.57 -23.15
N ILE A 132 -23.40 -8.24 -22.20
CA ILE A 132 -24.72 -7.86 -21.70
C ILE A 132 -24.65 -6.59 -20.85
N GLU A 133 -23.67 -6.49 -19.94
CA GLU A 133 -23.46 -5.30 -19.13
C GLU A 133 -23.09 -4.09 -20.00
N SER A 134 -22.21 -4.26 -21.00
CA SER A 134 -21.88 -3.22 -21.98
C SER A 134 -23.10 -2.77 -22.77
N TYR A 135 -24.02 -3.69 -23.12
CA TYR A 135 -25.29 -3.33 -23.76
C TYR A 135 -26.18 -2.49 -22.83
N ASP A 136 -26.42 -2.96 -21.60
CA ASP A 136 -27.30 -2.30 -20.63
C ASP A 136 -26.72 -0.94 -20.13
N ARG A 137 -25.41 -0.74 -20.28
CA ARG A 137 -24.67 0.50 -19.97
C ARG A 137 -24.44 1.42 -21.17
N ALA A 138 -24.64 0.97 -22.40
CA ALA A 138 -24.33 1.77 -23.59
C ALA A 138 -25.29 2.96 -23.74
N VAL A 139 -24.71 4.12 -24.01
CA VAL A 139 -25.39 5.39 -24.27
C VAL A 139 -25.09 5.82 -25.69
N LYS A 140 -26.07 6.41 -26.37
CA LYS A 140 -25.84 7.01 -27.68
C LYS A 140 -25.25 8.39 -27.47
N VAL A 141 -24.04 8.62 -27.96
CA VAL A 141 -23.36 9.92 -27.97
C VAL A 141 -23.12 10.28 -29.43
N ASN A 142 -23.82 11.30 -29.91
CA ASN A 142 -23.75 11.78 -31.29
C ASN A 142 -23.85 10.68 -32.37
N GLY A 143 -24.79 9.74 -32.19
CA GLY A 143 -24.98 8.63 -33.14
C GLY A 143 -24.27 7.33 -32.79
N ILE A 144 -23.14 7.41 -32.07
CA ILE A 144 -22.30 6.26 -31.71
C ILE A 144 -22.73 5.71 -30.35
N ARG A 145 -22.91 4.39 -30.24
CA ARG A 145 -23.16 3.75 -28.96
C ARG A 145 -21.84 3.49 -28.26
N VAL A 146 -21.67 4.06 -27.08
CA VAL A 146 -20.46 3.93 -26.25
C VAL A 146 -20.85 3.55 -24.83
N PHE A 147 -19.98 2.83 -24.13
CA PHE A 147 -20.11 2.61 -22.70
C PHE A 147 -18.80 2.98 -22.00
N LEU A 148 -18.93 3.39 -20.74
CA LEU A 148 -17.80 3.73 -19.88
C LEU A 148 -17.08 2.44 -19.45
N THR A 149 -15.76 2.39 -19.63
CA THR A 149 -14.96 1.26 -19.13
C THR A 149 -14.64 1.46 -17.64
N PRO A 150 -14.16 0.43 -16.92
CA PRO A 150 -13.64 0.63 -15.56
C PRO A 150 -12.51 1.67 -15.48
N ILE A 151 -11.70 1.81 -16.55
CA ILE A 151 -10.65 2.83 -16.64
C ILE A 151 -11.27 4.22 -16.83
N GLY A 152 -12.36 4.33 -17.60
CA GLY A 152 -13.12 5.58 -17.71
C GLY A 152 -13.79 5.99 -16.41
N GLU A 153 -14.36 5.04 -15.66
CA GLU A 153 -14.94 5.28 -14.34
C GLU A 153 -13.91 5.83 -13.36
N THR A 154 -12.72 5.24 -13.30
CA THR A 154 -11.64 5.76 -12.48
C THR A 154 -11.11 7.09 -13.01
N MET A 155 -11.04 7.29 -14.33
CA MET A 155 -10.57 8.55 -14.92
C MET A 155 -11.45 9.75 -14.55
N ILE A 156 -12.77 9.59 -14.44
CA ILE A 156 -13.67 10.66 -13.95
C ILE A 156 -13.20 11.16 -12.59
N ASP A 157 -12.88 10.22 -11.72
CA ASP A 157 -12.45 10.44 -10.36
C ASP A 157 -11.03 11.05 -10.29
N GLU A 158 -10.12 10.58 -11.14
CA GLU A 158 -8.75 11.10 -11.26
C GLU A 158 -8.71 12.54 -11.80
N ILE A 159 -9.61 12.89 -12.73
CA ILE A 159 -9.73 14.27 -13.19
C ILE A 159 -10.31 15.12 -12.07
N LYS A 160 -11.45 14.72 -11.46
CA LYS A 160 -12.13 15.50 -10.39
C LYS A 160 -11.23 15.84 -9.21
N SER A 161 -10.35 14.93 -8.82
CA SER A 161 -9.41 15.16 -7.71
C SER A 161 -8.27 16.10 -8.07
N ARG A 162 -7.89 16.20 -9.36
CA ARG A 162 -6.80 17.04 -9.86
C ARG A 162 -7.30 18.27 -10.60
N ARG A 163 -8.00 19.14 -9.87
CA ARG A 163 -8.59 20.38 -10.41
C ARG A 163 -7.58 21.25 -11.16
N ARG A 164 -6.32 21.29 -10.70
CA ARG A 164 -5.21 22.00 -11.35
C ARG A 164 -4.90 21.54 -12.78
N LEU A 165 -5.36 20.34 -13.18
CA LEU A 165 -5.13 19.76 -14.50
C LEU A 165 -6.33 19.92 -15.46
N TYR A 166 -7.43 20.56 -15.05
CA TYR A 166 -8.64 20.70 -15.87
C TYR A 166 -8.37 21.32 -17.25
N PHE A 167 -7.54 22.37 -17.28
CA PHE A 167 -7.20 23.09 -18.50
C PHE A 167 -6.02 22.48 -19.27
N ARG A 168 -5.49 21.35 -18.80
CA ARG A 168 -4.41 20.62 -19.50
C ARG A 168 -4.97 19.57 -20.44
N GLU A 169 -4.13 19.12 -21.37
CA GLU A 169 -4.49 18.02 -22.25
C GLU A 169 -4.69 16.72 -21.46
N LEU A 170 -5.75 15.97 -21.81
CA LEU A 170 -6.04 14.65 -21.22
C LEU A 170 -4.82 13.71 -21.32
N LYS A 171 -4.09 13.79 -22.43
CA LYS A 171 -2.88 13.00 -22.67
C LYS A 171 -1.80 13.25 -21.62
N GLU A 172 -1.63 14.49 -21.14
CA GLU A 172 -0.67 14.79 -20.07
C GLU A 172 -1.04 14.06 -18.78
N LEU A 173 -2.33 14.10 -18.39
CA LEU A 173 -2.80 13.37 -17.21
C LEU A 173 -2.57 11.86 -17.37
N ILE A 174 -2.89 11.30 -18.53
CA ILE A 174 -2.66 9.87 -18.80
C ILE A 174 -1.17 9.50 -18.66
N ILE A 175 -0.26 10.36 -19.14
CA ILE A 175 1.19 10.15 -19.00
C ILE A 175 1.60 10.19 -17.52
N VAL A 176 1.13 11.16 -16.75
CA VAL A 176 1.40 11.27 -15.30
C VAL A 176 0.91 10.01 -14.57
N LEU A 177 -0.34 9.62 -14.81
CA LEU A 177 -0.95 8.46 -14.19
C LEU A 177 -0.24 7.14 -14.54
N LYS A 178 0.20 7.00 -15.80
CA LYS A 178 1.01 5.85 -16.22
C LYS A 178 2.37 5.84 -15.54
N SER A 179 3.03 7.00 -15.43
CA SER A 179 4.31 7.12 -14.74
C SER A 179 4.21 6.75 -13.26
N LEU A 180 3.10 7.09 -12.60
CA LEU A 180 2.80 6.64 -11.24
C LEU A 180 2.63 5.14 -11.16
N ASP A 181 1.79 4.55 -12.02
CA ASP A 181 1.56 3.11 -12.05
C ASP A 181 2.87 2.34 -12.29
N ASP A 182 3.69 2.78 -13.23
CA ASP A 182 5.02 2.19 -13.51
C ASP A 182 5.96 2.30 -12.30
N THR A 183 5.96 3.44 -11.62
CA THR A 183 6.80 3.67 -10.42
C THR A 183 6.34 2.81 -9.24
N PHE A 184 5.03 2.69 -9.01
CA PHE A 184 4.49 1.81 -7.98
C PHE A 184 4.85 0.35 -8.26
N ASN A 185 4.68 -0.12 -9.50
CA ASN A 185 5.04 -1.48 -9.89
C ASN A 185 6.54 -1.76 -9.70
N MET A 186 7.40 -0.81 -10.07
CA MET A 186 8.84 -0.89 -9.82
C MET A 186 9.15 -0.99 -8.32
N LEU A 187 8.54 -0.15 -7.49
CA LEU A 187 8.72 -0.17 -6.03
C LEU A 187 8.28 -1.51 -5.43
N ILE A 188 7.11 -2.03 -5.82
CA ILE A 188 6.60 -3.33 -5.38
C ILE A 188 7.60 -4.44 -5.72
N ASN A 189 8.10 -4.47 -6.95
CA ASN A 189 9.09 -5.45 -7.39
C ASN A 189 10.41 -5.33 -6.62
N ASN A 190 10.89 -4.11 -6.39
CA ASN A 190 12.12 -3.86 -5.63
C ASN A 190 11.97 -4.34 -4.17
N ILE A 191 10.84 -4.05 -3.54
CA ILE A 191 10.56 -4.53 -2.17
C ILE A 191 10.51 -6.05 -2.17
N GLY A 192 9.81 -6.68 -3.12
CA GLY A 192 9.77 -8.14 -3.27
C GLY A 192 11.18 -8.76 -3.41
N ASN A 193 12.02 -8.15 -4.24
CA ASN A 193 13.41 -8.59 -4.45
C ASN A 193 14.25 -8.48 -3.17
N ILE A 194 14.14 -7.36 -2.44
CA ILE A 194 14.82 -7.15 -1.16
C ILE A 194 14.32 -8.19 -0.15
N MET A 195 13.01 -8.34 0.02
CA MET A 195 12.44 -9.22 1.03
C MET A 195 12.71 -10.71 0.77
N SER A 196 12.89 -11.12 -0.49
CA SER A 196 13.19 -12.51 -0.84
C SER A 196 14.56 -13.01 -0.32
N LYS A 197 15.48 -12.11 0.05
CA LYS A 197 16.89 -12.45 0.36
C LYS A 197 17.35 -11.98 1.75
N ASN A 198 16.48 -11.31 2.50
CA ASN A 198 16.88 -10.53 3.67
C ASN A 198 16.04 -10.89 4.90
N ASN A 199 16.60 -10.63 6.09
CA ASN A 199 16.03 -11.08 7.37
C ASN A 199 15.38 -9.95 8.20
N PHE A 200 15.26 -8.75 7.65
CA PHE A 200 14.60 -7.60 8.29
C PHE A 200 13.19 -7.36 7.72
N SER A 201 12.35 -6.58 8.43
CA SER A 201 10.94 -6.36 8.05
C SER A 201 10.77 -5.54 6.75
N ALA A 202 9.61 -5.69 6.08
CA ALA A 202 9.29 -4.95 4.86
C ALA A 202 9.26 -3.43 5.04
N VAL A 203 8.96 -2.95 6.25
CA VAL A 203 9.01 -1.51 6.59
C VAL A 203 10.43 -0.96 6.44
N TRP A 204 11.46 -1.75 6.78
CA TRP A 204 12.86 -1.37 6.53
C TRP A 204 13.18 -1.34 5.03
N ALA A 205 12.66 -2.28 4.23
CA ALA A 205 12.86 -2.24 2.77
C ALA A 205 12.28 -0.96 2.15
N LEU A 206 11.05 -0.58 2.55
CA LEU A 206 10.42 0.68 2.14
C LEU A 206 11.25 1.89 2.56
N TYR A 207 11.67 1.93 3.83
CA TYR A 207 12.51 3.01 4.33
C TYR A 207 13.79 3.16 3.51
N LEU A 208 14.53 2.07 3.28
CA LEU A 208 15.77 2.10 2.49
C LEU A 208 15.56 2.57 1.06
N LEU A 209 14.45 2.18 0.41
CA LEU A 209 14.10 2.63 -0.93
C LEU A 209 13.71 4.11 -0.95
N ASN A 210 12.95 4.57 0.05
CA ASN A 210 12.49 5.95 0.14
C ASN A 210 13.63 6.91 0.50
N THR A 211 14.64 6.44 1.24
CA THR A 211 15.81 7.24 1.62
C THR A 211 17.04 6.98 0.77
N ASP A 212 16.96 6.10 -0.24
CA ASP A 212 18.08 5.72 -1.12
C ASP A 212 19.31 5.20 -0.34
N LEU A 213 19.07 4.35 0.67
CA LEU A 213 20.10 3.75 1.52
C LEU A 213 20.26 2.25 1.25
N LEU A 214 20.08 1.81 -0.01
CA LEU A 214 20.13 0.39 -0.37
C LEU A 214 21.49 -0.28 -0.06
N ASN A 215 22.57 0.51 0.06
CA ASN A 215 23.87 0.04 0.52
C ASN A 215 23.84 -0.54 1.95
N LEU A 216 22.83 -0.23 2.77
CA LEU A 216 22.66 -0.78 4.13
C LEU A 216 22.14 -2.21 4.19
N ILE A 217 21.55 -2.73 3.12
CA ILE A 217 20.88 -4.04 3.13
C ILE A 217 21.81 -5.14 3.69
N THR A 218 23.05 -5.19 3.20
CA THR A 218 24.02 -6.21 3.60
C THR A 218 24.31 -6.14 5.10
N ILE A 219 24.55 -4.94 5.64
CA ILE A 219 24.92 -4.80 7.05
C ILE A 219 23.71 -4.98 7.97
N MET A 220 22.53 -4.53 7.55
CA MET A 220 21.27 -4.74 8.28
C MET A 220 20.95 -6.23 8.45
N ASN A 221 21.17 -7.04 7.42
CA ASN A 221 21.06 -8.50 7.54
C ASN A 221 22.02 -9.09 8.56
N ILE A 222 23.29 -8.66 8.53
CA ILE A 222 24.31 -9.12 9.47
C ILE A 222 23.91 -8.76 10.90
N ILE A 223 23.48 -7.52 11.12
CA ILE A 223 23.03 -7.04 12.44
C ILE A 223 21.85 -7.89 12.92
N THR A 224 20.84 -8.06 12.08
CA THR A 224 19.63 -8.83 12.39
C THR A 224 19.96 -10.27 12.77
N LEU A 225 20.89 -10.92 12.06
CA LEU A 225 21.33 -12.28 12.36
C LEU A 225 22.22 -12.38 13.61
N SER A 226 22.95 -11.31 13.94
CA SER A 226 23.95 -11.31 15.02
C SER A 226 23.37 -10.95 16.39
N GLU A 227 22.26 -10.23 16.43
CA GLU A 227 21.64 -9.76 17.66
C GLU A 227 20.65 -10.79 18.22
N ARG A 228 20.66 -10.95 19.55
CA ARG A 228 19.73 -11.88 20.22
C ARG A 228 18.30 -11.34 20.28
N ASN A 229 18.14 -10.01 20.26
CA ASN A 229 16.85 -9.34 20.28
C ASN A 229 16.73 -8.45 19.03
N TYR A 230 15.60 -8.59 18.34
CA TYR A 230 15.29 -7.79 17.16
C TYR A 230 15.17 -6.30 17.48
N ASP A 231 14.67 -5.91 18.66
CA ASP A 231 14.61 -4.50 19.10
C ASP A 231 16.02 -3.86 19.12
N THR A 232 17.01 -4.64 19.58
CA THR A 232 18.41 -4.23 19.61
C THR A 232 18.97 -4.10 18.20
N ALA A 233 18.63 -5.05 17.31
CA ALA A 233 19.01 -4.98 15.90
C ALA A 233 18.45 -3.71 15.25
N GLN A 234 17.16 -3.44 15.39
CA GLN A 234 16.49 -2.27 14.83
C GLN A 234 17.08 -0.95 15.34
N LYS A 235 17.40 -0.87 16.64
CA LYS A 235 18.07 0.32 17.20
C LYS A 235 19.44 0.55 16.58
N ARG A 236 20.21 -0.51 16.32
CA ARG A 236 21.52 -0.41 15.63
C ARG A 236 21.35 -0.01 14.17
N MET A 237 20.38 -0.62 13.48
CA MET A 237 20.01 -0.30 12.10
C MET A 237 19.64 1.18 11.94
N MET A 238 18.79 1.72 12.82
CA MET A 238 18.38 3.13 12.81
C MET A 238 19.56 4.08 12.99
N LYS A 239 20.45 3.79 13.95
CA LYS A 239 21.66 4.60 14.18
C LYS A 239 22.56 4.64 12.94
N LEU A 240 22.77 3.50 12.29
CA LEU A 240 23.59 3.41 11.08
C LEU A 240 22.94 4.15 9.90
N SER A 241 21.61 4.09 9.77
CA SER A 241 20.91 4.85 8.74
C SER A 241 21.10 6.36 8.88
N PHE A 242 20.93 6.90 10.08
CA PHE A 242 21.16 8.34 10.32
C PHE A 242 22.63 8.74 10.11
N TYR A 243 23.55 7.83 10.37
CA TYR A 243 24.97 8.06 10.08
C TYR A 243 25.24 8.17 8.57
N LEU A 244 24.81 7.19 7.78
CA LEU A 244 25.04 7.21 6.33
C LEU A 244 24.28 8.33 5.61
N MET A 245 23.15 8.79 6.16
CA MET A 245 22.52 10.02 5.67
C MET A 245 23.47 11.22 5.75
N ASN A 246 24.40 11.24 6.71
CA ASN A 246 25.43 12.27 6.82
C ASN A 246 26.65 12.01 5.96
N HIS A 247 27.02 10.75 5.83
CA HIS A 247 28.24 10.31 5.17
C HIS A 247 27.93 9.32 4.05
N PRO A 248 27.24 9.74 2.98
CA PRO A 248 26.86 8.85 1.88
C PRO A 248 28.08 8.22 1.17
N GLU A 249 29.25 8.85 1.28
CA GLU A 249 30.53 8.37 0.75
C GLU A 249 31.07 7.12 1.45
N ILE A 250 30.57 6.80 2.65
CA ILE A 250 31.11 5.71 3.45
C ILE A 250 30.54 4.37 2.97
N ILE A 251 31.45 3.50 2.54
CA ILE A 251 31.14 2.12 2.19
C ILE A 251 31.28 1.26 3.44
N ILE A 252 30.16 0.76 3.96
CA ILE A 252 30.18 -0.12 5.13
C ILE A 252 30.71 -1.51 4.73
N ALA A 253 31.77 -1.94 5.41
CA ALA A 253 32.36 -3.26 5.22
C ALA A 253 31.40 -4.39 5.67
N ARG A 254 31.51 -5.56 5.02
CA ARG A 254 30.58 -6.70 5.16
C ARG A 254 30.70 -7.49 6.48
N LYS A 255 31.09 -6.86 7.60
CA LYS A 255 31.28 -7.54 8.90
C LYS A 255 30.68 -6.76 10.06
N ASN A 256 30.10 -7.47 11.04
CA ASN A 256 29.47 -6.86 12.22
C ASN A 256 30.47 -6.08 13.10
N ARG A 257 31.73 -6.51 13.14
CA ARG A 257 32.79 -5.81 13.89
C ARG A 257 33.02 -4.41 13.32
N ASP A 258 32.98 -4.26 12.01
CA ASP A 258 33.21 -2.99 11.33
C ASP A 258 32.01 -2.05 11.54
N ALA A 259 30.78 -2.58 11.54
CA ALA A 259 29.61 -1.82 11.98
C ALA A 259 29.73 -1.36 13.44
N LYS A 260 30.25 -2.21 14.35
CA LYS A 260 30.49 -1.81 15.74
C LYS A 260 31.61 -0.77 15.88
N ILE A 261 32.65 -0.85 15.05
CA ILE A 261 33.73 0.15 15.01
C ILE A 261 33.15 1.48 14.56
N LEU A 262 32.37 1.52 13.47
CA LEU A 262 31.63 2.70 13.06
C LEU A 262 30.74 3.19 14.20
N GLU A 263 29.88 2.34 14.79
CA GLU A 263 29.03 2.67 15.94
C GLU A 263 29.77 3.20 17.19
N ASN A 264 31.06 2.89 17.36
CA ASN A 264 31.88 3.31 18.49
C ASN A 264 32.75 4.53 18.19
N GLU A 265 33.28 4.67 16.96
CA GLU A 265 33.85 5.91 16.44
C GLU A 265 32.79 7.02 16.42
N LEU A 266 31.51 6.61 16.30
CA LEU A 266 30.31 7.38 16.57
C LEU A 266 30.09 7.74 18.05
N GLY A 267 31.16 7.80 18.86
CA GLY A 267 31.20 8.49 20.14
C GLY A 267 30.97 9.99 19.95
N TYR A 268 29.77 10.37 19.50
CA TYR A 268 29.36 11.74 19.31
C TYR A 268 29.61 12.50 20.61
N LYS A 269 30.55 13.44 20.60
CA LYS A 269 30.39 14.64 21.41
C LYS A 269 29.13 15.30 20.88
N TYR A 270 28.02 14.98 21.55
CA TYR A 270 26.77 15.71 21.45
C TYR A 270 27.15 17.19 21.45
N PRO A 271 26.80 17.94 20.41
CA PRO A 271 26.86 19.36 20.63
C PRO A 271 25.83 19.61 21.74
N GLU A 272 26.26 20.29 22.80
CA GLU A 272 25.38 20.82 23.85
C GLU A 272 24.49 21.89 23.20
N ASN A 273 23.61 21.46 22.31
CA ASN A 273 22.83 22.33 21.44
C ASN A 273 21.39 22.39 21.95
N GLU A 274 20.85 23.60 21.95
CA GLU A 274 19.51 24.02 22.40
C GLU A 274 18.39 23.05 22.00
N HIS A 275 18.49 22.37 20.86
CA HIS A 275 17.45 21.46 20.37
C HIS A 275 17.19 20.27 21.30
N LYS A 276 18.23 19.66 21.88
CA LYS A 276 18.07 18.52 22.80
C LYS A 276 17.42 18.97 24.11
N SER A 277 17.78 20.15 24.63
CA SER A 277 17.19 20.69 25.85
C SER A 277 15.73 21.06 25.64
N ILE A 278 15.38 21.66 24.49
CA ILE A 278 14.00 22.01 24.12
C ILE A 278 13.11 20.76 24.05
N PHE A 279 13.53 19.69 23.37
CA PHE A 279 12.75 18.45 23.35
C PHE A 279 12.62 17.80 24.74
N HIS A 280 13.65 17.89 25.59
CA HIS A 280 13.57 17.36 26.96
C HIS A 280 12.62 18.20 27.83
N GLU A 281 12.63 19.53 27.69
CA GLU A 281 11.72 20.45 28.37
C GLU A 281 10.26 20.16 28.02
N ILE A 282 9.96 20.00 26.72
CA ILE A 282 8.63 19.67 26.20
C ILE A 282 8.07 18.38 26.84
N LEU A 283 8.89 17.34 27.01
CA LEU A 283 8.45 16.04 27.56
C LEU A 283 8.38 16.00 29.07
N ASN A 284 9.33 16.66 29.74
CA ASN A 284 9.29 16.83 31.19
C ASN A 284 8.00 17.57 31.57
N ASN A 285 7.61 18.56 30.77
CA ASN A 285 6.34 19.25 30.91
C ASN A 285 5.15 18.32 30.64
N ALA A 286 5.22 17.41 29.66
CA ALA A 286 4.15 16.46 29.35
C ALA A 286 3.95 15.35 30.40
N ASN A 287 4.85 15.18 31.39
CA ASN A 287 4.85 14.06 32.36
C ASN A 287 4.94 12.65 31.72
N ILE A 288 5.38 12.55 30.48
CA ILE A 288 5.43 11.28 29.75
C ILE A 288 6.85 10.72 29.81
N SER A 289 7.10 9.78 30.72
CA SER A 289 8.44 9.27 30.98
C SER A 289 8.64 7.78 30.64
N THR A 290 8.16 7.32 29.49
CA THR A 290 8.51 5.97 29.03
C THR A 290 9.92 5.96 28.43
N HIS A 291 10.65 4.84 28.59
CA HIS A 291 11.98 4.66 28.00
C HIS A 291 11.93 4.73 26.45
N LYS A 292 10.83 4.26 25.83
CA LYS A 292 10.61 4.32 24.38
C LYS A 292 10.57 5.77 23.88
N ILE A 293 9.79 6.63 24.53
CA ILE A 293 9.69 8.06 24.18
C ILE A 293 11.03 8.77 24.34
N ARG A 294 11.72 8.58 25.47
CA ARG A 294 13.06 9.18 25.66
C ARG A 294 14.06 8.77 24.56
N THR A 295 13.99 7.51 24.12
CA THR A 295 14.83 7.02 23.02
C THR A 295 14.46 7.67 21.69
N ALA A 296 13.16 7.73 21.37
CA ALA A 296 12.65 8.37 20.17
C ALA A 296 13.05 9.84 20.08
N ILE A 297 12.89 10.61 21.15
CA ILE A 297 13.30 12.02 21.18
C ILE A 297 14.80 12.21 21.05
N SER A 298 15.60 11.37 21.70
CA SER A 298 17.05 11.40 21.53
C SER A 298 17.43 11.18 20.06
N LEU A 299 16.74 10.29 19.37
CA LEU A 299 16.94 10.01 17.96
C LEU A 299 16.38 11.11 17.04
N LEU A 300 15.24 11.73 17.35
CA LEU A 300 14.71 12.89 16.61
C LEU A 300 15.62 14.11 16.76
N GLY A 301 16.04 14.45 17.98
CA GLY A 301 16.99 15.54 18.19
C GLY A 301 18.29 15.33 17.41
N LYS A 302 18.75 14.07 17.28
CA LYS A 302 19.89 13.72 16.41
C LYS A 302 19.57 13.98 14.94
N LEU A 303 18.42 13.51 14.46
CA LEU A 303 17.98 13.71 13.08
C LEU A 303 17.92 15.21 12.71
N PHE A 304 17.36 16.04 13.59
CA PHE A 304 17.32 17.50 13.39
C PHE A 304 18.70 18.15 13.43
N THR A 305 19.60 17.71 14.31
CA THR A 305 20.98 18.22 14.36
C THR A 305 21.74 17.89 13.07
N VAL A 306 21.57 16.65 12.61
CA VAL A 306 22.11 16.14 11.35
C VAL A 306 21.62 16.96 10.17
N TRP A 307 20.30 17.11 10.03
CA TRP A 307 19.71 17.87 8.95
C TRP A 307 20.08 19.36 8.98
N GLY A 308 20.10 19.97 10.18
CA GLY A 308 20.49 21.37 10.37
C GLY A 308 21.97 21.66 10.06
N SER A 309 22.88 20.70 10.27
CA SER A 309 24.31 20.87 9.95
C SER A 309 24.61 20.87 8.45
N LYS A 310 23.75 20.26 7.63
CA LYS A 310 23.91 20.20 6.17
C LYS A 310 23.28 21.40 5.44
N ASN A 311 22.37 22.11 6.11
CA ASN A 311 21.58 23.17 5.52
C ASN A 311 21.66 24.42 6.41
N GLU A 312 22.70 25.25 6.22
CA GLU A 312 22.91 26.49 7.00
C GLU A 312 21.72 27.47 6.94
N VAL A 313 20.81 27.30 5.97
CA VAL A 313 19.64 28.14 5.71
C VAL A 313 18.41 27.79 6.60
N ASN A 314 18.42 26.68 7.34
CA ASN A 314 17.16 26.10 7.85
C ASN A 314 16.83 26.34 9.34
N ARG A 315 17.51 27.28 10.01
CA ARG A 315 17.21 27.60 11.43
C ARG A 315 15.75 28.00 11.67
N ASN A 316 15.15 28.72 10.72
CA ASN A 316 13.75 29.15 10.82
C ASN A 316 12.77 27.97 10.72
N GLU A 317 13.03 27.00 9.84
CA GLU A 317 12.17 25.81 9.72
C GLU A 317 12.25 24.92 10.95
N ILE A 318 13.46 24.74 11.50
CA ILE A 318 13.69 24.02 12.75
C ILE A 318 12.89 24.68 13.89
N ARG A 319 12.97 26.02 13.99
CA ARG A 319 12.23 26.79 14.98
C ARG A 319 10.72 26.65 14.80
N GLN A 320 10.22 26.77 13.57
CA GLN A 320 8.80 26.63 13.26
C GLN A 320 8.27 25.24 13.64
N TYR A 321 9.03 24.18 13.35
CA TYR A 321 8.68 22.82 13.77
C TYR A 321 8.53 22.73 15.30
N TYR A 322 9.45 23.34 16.06
CA TYR A 322 9.36 23.36 17.52
C TYR A 322 8.18 24.16 18.04
N ASP A 323 7.92 25.33 17.47
CA ASP A 323 6.79 26.17 17.84
C ASP A 323 5.47 25.41 17.61
N ASN A 324 5.35 24.71 16.47
CA ASN A 324 4.21 23.84 16.18
C ASN A 324 4.06 22.71 17.22
N LEU A 325 5.14 21.96 17.48
CA LEU A 325 5.12 20.86 18.45
C LEU A 325 4.69 21.32 19.84
N ARG A 326 5.22 22.47 20.28
CA ARG A 326 4.85 23.08 21.57
C ARG A 326 3.38 23.46 21.60
N ILE A 327 2.87 24.12 20.56
CA ILE A 327 1.45 24.49 20.46
C ILE A 327 0.56 23.26 20.60
N PHE A 328 0.88 22.17 19.91
CA PHE A 328 0.09 20.94 20.01
C PHE A 328 0.07 20.37 21.42
N ILE A 329 1.22 20.35 22.11
CA ILE A 329 1.32 19.81 23.47
C ILE A 329 0.61 20.71 24.48
N ASP A 330 0.74 22.03 24.35
CA ASP A 330 0.03 22.98 25.21
C ASP A 330 -1.49 22.90 24.98
N PHE A 331 -1.94 22.68 23.73
CA PHE A 331 -3.35 22.48 23.38
C PHE A 331 -3.95 21.23 24.06
N GLN A 332 -3.20 20.13 24.14
CA GLN A 332 -3.66 18.89 24.80
C GLN A 332 -3.81 19.02 26.32
N ARG A 333 -3.25 20.07 26.95
CA ARG A 333 -3.26 20.25 28.41
C ARG A 333 -4.38 21.17 28.90
N ASP A 334 -5.36 21.49 28.04
CA ASP A 334 -6.48 22.41 28.34
C ASP A 334 -6.01 23.79 28.88
N LEU A 335 -4.83 24.26 28.47
CA LEU A 335 -4.41 25.65 28.73
C LEU A 335 -5.25 26.61 27.87
N PRO A 336 -5.72 27.75 28.42
CA PRO A 336 -6.70 28.60 27.75
C PRO A 336 -6.14 29.17 26.44
N MET A 337 -6.65 28.66 25.31
CA MET A 337 -6.41 29.16 23.97
C MET A 337 -7.58 30.04 23.54
N ILE A 338 -7.31 31.33 23.26
CA ILE A 338 -8.33 32.30 22.84
C ILE A 338 -8.57 32.17 21.33
N GLY A 339 -9.81 31.90 20.89
CA GLY A 339 -10.28 32.06 19.50
C GLY A 339 -10.50 30.77 18.67
N LYS A 340 -10.90 30.94 17.40
CA LYS A 340 -11.33 29.94 16.36
C LYS A 340 -10.55 28.60 16.26
N LYS A 341 -9.42 28.47 16.94
CA LYS A 341 -8.57 27.27 17.00
C LYS A 341 -9.25 26.07 17.64
N THR A 342 -10.25 26.24 18.52
CA THR A 342 -10.88 25.13 19.26
C THR A 342 -11.60 24.10 18.39
N ILE A 343 -12.05 24.46 17.19
CA ILE A 343 -12.77 23.56 16.26
C ILE A 343 -11.78 22.69 15.45
N LEU A 344 -10.56 23.17 15.20
CA LEU A 344 -9.58 22.48 14.34
C LEU A 344 -9.01 21.17 14.92
N TYR A 345 -9.24 20.89 16.20
CA TYR A 345 -8.53 19.84 16.94
C TYR A 345 -9.48 18.88 17.70
N SER A 346 -10.76 18.80 17.31
CA SER A 346 -11.76 17.96 17.99
C SER A 346 -11.31 16.50 18.13
N HIS A 347 -10.77 15.91 17.06
CA HIS A 347 -10.29 14.51 17.02
C HIS A 347 -8.96 14.30 17.75
N LEU A 348 -8.26 15.38 18.06
CA LEU A 348 -7.00 15.35 18.77
C LEU A 348 -7.21 15.43 20.29
N LYS A 349 -8.39 15.82 20.80
CA LYS A 349 -8.62 16.09 22.23
C LYS A 349 -8.79 14.80 23.05
N GLN A 350 -7.69 14.21 23.49
CA GLN A 350 -7.63 13.04 24.39
C GLN A 350 -6.40 13.14 25.31
N ASP A 351 -6.34 12.33 26.39
CA ASP A 351 -5.16 12.26 27.25
C ASP A 351 -3.90 11.97 26.41
N ILE A 352 -2.80 12.69 26.69
CA ILE A 352 -1.55 12.51 25.95
C ILE A 352 -0.93 11.16 26.34
N ASP A 353 -1.16 10.16 25.51
CA ASP A 353 -0.49 8.87 25.60
C ASP A 353 0.73 8.78 24.66
N VAL A 354 1.33 7.59 24.59
CA VAL A 354 2.52 7.35 23.78
C VAL A 354 2.21 7.47 22.28
N GLU A 355 1.04 7.02 21.84
CA GLU A 355 0.59 7.11 20.45
C GLU A 355 0.50 8.55 20.00
N MET A 356 -0.22 9.34 20.80
CA MET A 356 -0.53 10.73 20.49
C MET A 356 0.75 11.56 20.35
N MET A 357 1.78 11.30 21.17
CA MET A 357 3.07 11.98 21.03
C MET A 357 3.74 11.74 19.68
N PHE A 358 3.65 10.53 19.11
CA PHE A 358 4.21 10.24 17.79
C PHE A 358 3.41 10.90 16.67
N VAL A 359 2.07 10.93 16.80
CA VAL A 359 1.20 11.69 15.90
C VAL A 359 1.58 13.17 15.89
N LEU A 360 1.82 13.76 17.07
CA LEU A 360 2.22 15.17 17.19
C LEU A 360 3.60 15.45 16.57
N PHE A 361 4.58 14.54 16.69
CA PHE A 361 5.87 14.70 16.01
C PHE A 361 5.73 14.75 14.48
N ILE A 362 4.77 14.01 13.92
CA ILE A 362 4.48 14.02 12.48
C ILE A 362 3.73 15.30 12.11
N LEU A 363 2.63 15.61 12.81
CA LEU A 363 1.80 16.79 12.55
C LEU A 363 2.56 18.12 12.69
N SER A 364 3.64 18.15 13.45
CA SER A 364 4.50 19.34 13.57
C SER A 364 5.16 19.76 12.24
N PHE A 365 5.24 18.85 11.26
CA PHE A 365 5.64 19.16 9.88
C PHE A 365 4.50 19.68 9.01
N SER A 366 3.23 19.48 9.41
CA SER A 366 2.07 19.85 8.60
C SER A 366 1.90 21.36 8.58
N THR A 367 1.62 21.89 7.39
CA THR A 367 1.23 23.28 7.17
C THR A 367 -0.28 23.46 7.09
N ASN A 368 -1.03 22.37 6.90
CA ASN A 368 -2.48 22.36 6.77
C ASN A 368 -3.10 21.25 7.63
N LEU A 369 -3.70 21.66 8.74
CA LEU A 369 -4.29 20.74 9.71
C LEU A 369 -5.71 20.33 9.35
N ASP A 370 -6.39 21.05 8.44
CA ASP A 370 -7.70 20.62 7.95
C ASP A 370 -7.61 19.31 7.17
N SER A 371 -6.45 19.07 6.52
CA SER A 371 -6.15 17.80 5.86
C SER A 371 -6.14 16.62 6.83
N TYR A 372 -5.71 16.82 8.08
CA TYR A 372 -5.71 15.75 9.08
C TYR A 372 -7.13 15.25 9.38
N ASN A 373 -8.08 16.17 9.62
CA ASN A 373 -9.46 15.80 9.93
C ASN A 373 -10.11 15.07 8.75
N TYR A 374 -9.88 15.54 7.52
CA TYR A 374 -10.34 14.86 6.31
C TYR A 374 -9.86 13.40 6.23
N PHE A 375 -8.56 13.13 6.46
CA PHE A 375 -8.06 11.76 6.43
C PHE A 375 -8.47 10.95 7.65
N HIS A 376 -8.69 11.59 8.80
CA HIS A 376 -9.14 10.90 9.99
C HIS A 376 -10.56 10.36 9.80
N ASP A 377 -11.47 11.15 9.24
CA ASP A 377 -12.82 10.71 8.90
C ASP A 377 -12.79 9.54 7.89
N LEU A 378 -11.88 9.58 6.91
CA LEU A 378 -11.71 8.48 5.93
C LEU A 378 -11.07 7.21 6.51
N THR A 379 -10.37 7.31 7.64
CA THR A 379 -9.63 6.21 8.26
C THR A 379 -10.18 5.82 9.63
N GLU A 380 -11.33 6.36 10.04
CA GLU A 380 -11.94 6.14 11.36
C GLU A 380 -12.19 4.65 11.64
N ASP A 381 -12.50 3.87 10.60
CA ASP A 381 -12.74 2.43 10.69
C ASP A 381 -11.45 1.58 10.82
N ILE A 382 -10.25 2.19 10.77
CA ILE A 382 -8.98 1.48 10.94
C ILE A 382 -8.74 1.27 12.45
N PRO A 383 -8.77 0.02 12.94
CA PRO A 383 -8.92 -0.24 14.38
C PRO A 383 -7.70 0.08 15.25
N GLU A 384 -6.58 0.53 14.68
CA GLU A 384 -5.38 1.00 15.38
C GLU A 384 -4.56 1.86 14.41
N GLY A 385 -4.13 3.06 14.83
CA GLY A 385 -3.24 3.90 14.01
C GLY A 385 -3.90 4.86 13.02
N ALA A 386 -5.24 4.95 12.97
CA ALA A 386 -5.96 5.91 12.14
C ALA A 386 -5.41 7.34 12.28
N LYS A 387 -5.14 7.78 13.52
CA LYS A 387 -4.54 9.10 13.81
C LYS A 387 -3.15 9.24 13.20
N PHE A 388 -2.34 8.20 13.28
CA PHE A 388 -0.99 8.21 12.72
C PHE A 388 -0.99 8.27 11.20
N PHE A 389 -1.78 7.41 10.54
CA PHE A 389 -1.86 7.39 9.08
C PHE A 389 -2.50 8.66 8.54
N SER A 390 -3.48 9.23 9.25
CA SER A 390 -4.03 10.55 8.94
C SER A 390 -2.98 11.66 9.06
N ALA A 391 -2.15 11.61 10.10
CA ALA A 391 -1.06 12.57 10.26
C ALA A 391 -0.05 12.46 9.11
N ILE A 392 0.35 11.25 8.70
CA ILE A 392 1.24 11.09 7.54
C ILE A 392 0.57 11.61 6.26
N SER A 393 -0.68 11.22 6.01
CA SER A 393 -1.41 11.63 4.81
C SER A 393 -1.55 13.15 4.73
N SER A 394 -1.68 13.83 5.87
CA SER A 394 -1.71 15.29 5.95
C SER A 394 -0.39 15.98 5.60
N LEU A 395 0.73 15.24 5.54
CA LEU A 395 2.03 15.79 5.16
C LEU A 395 2.25 15.84 3.66
N PHE A 396 1.46 15.07 2.88
CA PHE A 396 1.65 15.06 1.43
C PHE A 396 1.44 16.46 0.85
N PRO A 397 2.26 16.86 -0.14
CA PRO A 397 2.25 18.21 -0.69
C PRO A 397 1.10 18.44 -1.69
N TRP A 398 0.12 17.54 -1.74
CA TRP A 398 -1.00 17.58 -2.67
C TRP A 398 -2.29 17.94 -1.94
N ASP A 399 -3.30 18.36 -2.70
CA ASP A 399 -4.64 18.56 -2.12
C ASP A 399 -5.17 17.25 -1.53
N THR A 400 -6.11 17.33 -0.58
CA THR A 400 -6.61 16.15 0.15
C THR A 400 -7.21 15.09 -0.78
N GLU A 401 -8.04 15.50 -1.74
CA GLU A 401 -8.63 14.63 -2.75
C GLU A 401 -7.59 14.02 -3.70
N GLU A 402 -6.59 14.81 -4.11
CA GLU A 402 -5.50 14.34 -4.97
C GLU A 402 -4.65 13.30 -4.24
N THR A 403 -4.26 13.59 -3.00
CA THR A 403 -3.57 12.67 -2.09
C THR A 403 -4.36 11.37 -1.96
N TRP A 404 -5.67 11.44 -1.67
CA TRP A 404 -6.50 10.26 -1.54
C TRP A 404 -6.53 9.42 -2.81
N ARG A 405 -6.59 10.05 -4.00
CA ARG A 405 -6.52 9.31 -5.27
C ARG A 405 -5.18 8.64 -5.50
N VAL A 406 -4.07 9.29 -5.16
CA VAL A 406 -2.74 8.67 -5.25
C VAL A 406 -2.65 7.44 -4.33
N LEU A 407 -3.19 7.54 -3.11
CA LEU A 407 -3.24 6.43 -2.15
C LEU A 407 -4.09 5.26 -2.67
N LEU A 408 -5.30 5.53 -3.18
CA LEU A 408 -6.16 4.51 -3.80
C LEU A 408 -5.48 3.85 -5.01
N ARG A 409 -4.70 4.62 -5.78
CA ARG A 409 -3.95 4.12 -6.92
C ARG A 409 -2.79 3.21 -6.49
N ALA A 410 -2.04 3.60 -5.46
CA ALA A 410 -1.03 2.75 -4.85
C ALA A 410 -1.64 1.44 -4.35
N GLN A 411 -2.76 1.51 -3.61
CA GLN A 411 -3.51 0.34 -3.13
C GLN A 411 -3.94 -0.58 -4.29
N SER A 412 -4.45 -0.01 -5.38
CA SER A 412 -4.84 -0.77 -6.57
C SER A 412 -3.66 -1.52 -7.20
N ASN A 413 -2.49 -0.88 -7.29
CA ASN A 413 -1.28 -1.55 -7.80
C ASN A 413 -0.81 -2.69 -6.88
N ILE A 414 -0.87 -2.49 -5.56
CA ILE A 414 -0.57 -3.55 -4.59
C ILE A 414 -1.54 -4.73 -4.74
N LEU A 415 -2.84 -4.45 -4.85
CA LEU A 415 -3.88 -5.47 -5.04
C LEU A 415 -3.73 -6.26 -6.34
N LYS A 416 -3.39 -5.58 -7.44
CA LYS A 416 -3.10 -6.21 -8.74
C LYS A 416 -1.91 -7.17 -8.62
N ALA A 417 -0.87 -6.79 -7.88
CA ALA A 417 0.28 -7.66 -7.63
C ALA A 417 -0.06 -8.88 -6.74
N GLN A 418 -1.06 -8.76 -5.85
CA GLN A 418 -1.37 -9.78 -4.83
C GLN A 418 -2.58 -10.68 -5.13
N SER A 419 -3.31 -10.49 -6.24
CA SER A 419 -4.52 -11.25 -6.58
C SER A 419 -5.62 -11.24 -5.47
N ALA A 420 -5.98 -10.01 -5.05
CA ALA A 420 -7.22 -9.55 -4.40
C ALA A 420 -7.75 -10.15 -3.07
N LYS A 421 -7.84 -9.27 -2.05
CA LYS A 421 -9.03 -8.87 -1.25
C LYS A 421 -8.71 -7.52 -0.57
N PHE A 422 -9.70 -6.64 -0.38
CA PHE A 422 -9.52 -5.38 0.35
C PHE A 422 -9.21 -5.69 1.82
N ILE A 423 -8.12 -5.13 2.31
CA ILE A 423 -7.60 -5.30 3.65
C ILE A 423 -7.23 -3.87 4.07
N PRO A 424 -7.86 -3.28 5.11
CA PRO A 424 -7.53 -1.96 5.62
C PRO A 424 -6.02 -1.74 5.68
N GLU A 425 -5.28 -2.76 6.15
CA GLU A 425 -3.81 -2.86 6.27
C GLU A 425 -3.00 -2.61 4.96
N LEU A 426 -3.67 -2.58 3.80
CA LEU A 426 -3.08 -2.20 2.51
C LEU A 426 -2.97 -0.68 2.34
N MET A 427 -3.83 0.09 3.01
CA MET A 427 -3.83 1.54 2.93
C MET A 427 -2.61 2.13 3.65
N GLU A 428 -2.24 1.57 4.80
CA GLU A 428 -1.01 1.88 5.55
C GLU A 428 0.21 1.68 4.65
N TYR A 429 0.26 0.54 3.96
CA TYR A 429 1.37 0.24 3.06
C TYR A 429 1.38 1.15 1.83
N ALA A 430 0.21 1.48 1.27
CA ALA A 430 0.07 2.45 0.20
C ALA A 430 0.61 3.83 0.62
N ILE A 431 0.26 4.29 1.83
CA ILE A 431 0.79 5.54 2.41
C ILE A 431 2.32 5.50 2.47
N LEU A 432 2.91 4.42 2.98
CA LEU A 432 4.37 4.32 3.09
C LEU A 432 5.08 4.23 1.72
N MET A 433 4.44 3.63 0.71
CA MET A 433 4.93 3.65 -0.66
C MET A 433 4.89 5.06 -1.27
N CYS A 434 3.83 5.81 -1.02
CA CYS A 434 3.67 7.18 -1.53
C CYS A 434 4.68 8.17 -0.94
N LEU A 435 5.32 7.82 0.19
CA LEU A 435 6.44 8.60 0.71
C LEU A 435 7.66 8.63 -0.23
N ASN A 436 7.73 7.76 -1.24
CA ASN A 436 8.88 7.70 -2.14
C ASN A 436 9.08 9.02 -2.91
N PRO A 437 10.29 9.62 -2.90
CA PRO A 437 10.55 10.89 -3.59
C PRO A 437 10.22 10.90 -5.08
N ASN A 438 10.34 9.77 -5.78
CA ASN A 438 10.00 9.69 -7.21
C ASN A 438 8.50 9.87 -7.45
N ILE A 439 7.65 9.32 -6.57
CA ILE A 439 6.19 9.50 -6.65
C ILE A 439 5.84 10.98 -6.43
N LEU A 440 6.46 11.60 -5.44
CA LEU A 440 6.26 13.02 -5.12
C LEU A 440 6.63 13.93 -6.30
N MET A 441 7.76 13.65 -6.97
CA MET A 441 8.22 14.40 -8.14
C MET A 441 7.30 14.25 -9.36
N ILE A 442 6.67 13.08 -9.55
CA ILE A 442 5.77 12.83 -10.68
C ILE A 442 4.49 13.66 -10.53
N GLU A 443 3.89 13.66 -9.33
CA GLU A 443 2.65 14.40 -9.09
C GLU A 443 2.87 15.90 -9.01
N ASN A 444 3.95 16.35 -8.35
CA ASN A 444 4.17 17.77 -8.10
C ASN A 444 5.62 18.15 -8.41
N ASN A 445 5.83 19.30 -9.05
CA ASN A 445 7.16 19.86 -9.29
C ASN A 445 7.73 20.43 -7.99
N ILE A 446 8.07 19.55 -7.06
CA ILE A 446 8.63 19.87 -5.74
C ILE A 446 10.07 20.37 -5.91
N SER A 447 10.45 21.38 -5.14
CA SER A 447 11.83 21.89 -5.13
C SER A 447 12.81 20.86 -4.55
N LYS A 448 14.09 20.96 -4.94
CA LYS A 448 15.15 20.09 -4.40
C LYS A 448 15.25 20.16 -2.87
N GLU A 449 15.11 21.35 -2.29
CA GLU A 449 15.16 21.56 -0.85
C GLU A 449 14.02 20.84 -0.11
N GLN A 450 12.79 20.92 -0.64
CA GLN A 450 11.64 20.19 -0.10
C GLN A 450 11.84 18.67 -0.21
N LEU A 451 12.43 18.19 -1.30
CA LEU A 451 12.73 16.77 -1.49
C LEU A 451 13.83 16.29 -0.53
N ASP A 452 14.86 17.11 -0.28
CA ASP A 452 15.92 16.84 0.70
C ASP A 452 15.33 16.81 2.13
N LYS A 453 14.47 17.77 2.50
CA LYS A 453 13.71 17.75 3.76
C LYS A 453 12.86 16.48 3.87
N TRP A 454 12.20 16.08 2.79
CA TRP A 454 11.39 14.87 2.76
C TRP A 454 12.21 13.61 3.05
N LYS A 455 13.34 13.46 2.34
CA LYS A 455 14.26 12.32 2.40
C LYS A 455 15.00 12.21 3.72
N TYR A 456 15.49 13.33 4.25
CA TYR A 456 16.41 13.36 5.39
C TYR A 456 15.76 13.70 6.73
N LEU A 457 14.51 14.16 6.75
CA LEU A 457 13.84 14.58 7.99
C LEU A 457 12.44 13.96 8.16
N ILE A 458 11.57 14.05 7.15
CA ILE A 458 10.18 13.57 7.25
C ILE A 458 10.11 12.04 7.24
N ILE A 459 10.62 11.38 6.19
CA ILE A 459 10.63 9.91 6.09
C ILE A 459 11.28 9.26 7.32
N PRO A 460 12.44 9.72 7.82
CA PRO A 460 13.09 9.08 8.96
C PRO A 460 12.35 9.33 10.28
N THR A 461 11.67 10.47 10.45
CA THR A 461 10.77 10.73 11.59
C THR A 461 9.56 9.79 11.57
N ILE A 462 8.95 9.61 10.40
CA ILE A 462 7.85 8.66 10.21
C ILE A 462 8.33 7.25 10.55
N HIS A 463 9.46 6.81 9.98
CA HIS A 463 9.98 5.47 10.20
C HIS A 463 10.32 5.21 11.67
N LEU A 464 10.89 6.19 12.37
CA LEU A 464 11.14 6.13 13.81
C LEU A 464 9.86 6.01 14.63
N SER A 465 8.80 6.69 14.19
CA SER A 465 7.48 6.61 14.82
C SER A 465 6.85 5.23 14.60
N ILE A 466 6.94 4.66 13.39
CA ILE A 466 6.51 3.28 13.11
C ILE A 466 7.25 2.28 13.99
N TYR A 467 8.57 2.40 14.07
CA TYR A 467 9.42 1.60 14.94
C TYR A 467 9.00 1.69 16.41
N SER A 468 8.64 2.89 16.88
CA SER A 468 8.38 3.11 18.30
C SER A 468 6.96 2.75 18.71
N PHE A 469 5.99 2.93 17.81
CA PHE A 469 4.55 2.86 18.08
C PHE A 469 3.91 1.56 17.59
N PHE A 470 4.10 1.16 16.33
CA PHE A 470 3.38 0.01 15.74
C PHE A 470 4.11 -1.33 15.83
N GLU A 471 5.28 -1.38 16.45
CA GLU A 471 6.17 -2.54 16.38
C GLU A 471 5.47 -3.87 16.72
N LYS A 472 4.63 -3.94 17.75
CA LYS A 472 3.99 -5.23 18.11
C LYS A 472 2.90 -5.66 17.13
N ASP A 473 2.12 -4.73 16.62
CA ASP A 473 0.98 -5.02 15.75
C ASP A 473 1.45 -5.20 14.31
N LEU A 474 2.35 -4.35 13.80
CA LEU A 474 3.04 -4.52 12.52
C LEU A 474 4.01 -5.71 12.53
N GLU A 475 4.73 -6.04 13.61
CA GLU A 475 5.63 -7.22 13.64
C GLU A 475 4.85 -8.53 13.77
N SER A 476 3.79 -8.60 14.60
CA SER A 476 2.89 -9.77 14.64
C SER A 476 2.20 -9.97 13.29
N TYR A 477 1.78 -8.89 12.65
CA TYR A 477 1.17 -8.86 11.33
C TYR A 477 2.16 -9.25 10.21
N ILE A 478 3.34 -8.63 10.15
CA ILE A 478 4.40 -8.89 9.15
C ILE A 478 5.07 -10.26 9.38
N ARG A 479 5.27 -10.73 10.62
CA ARG A 479 5.79 -12.10 10.85
C ARG A 479 4.78 -13.17 10.43
N ARG A 480 3.48 -12.94 10.65
CA ARG A 480 2.41 -13.88 10.22
C ARG A 480 2.08 -13.76 8.74
N ARG A 481 2.35 -12.60 8.14
CA ARG A 481 2.08 -12.28 6.74
C ARG A 481 3.21 -11.38 6.22
N PRO A 482 4.41 -11.93 5.91
CA PRO A 482 5.55 -11.13 5.50
C PRO A 482 5.42 -10.56 4.08
N LEU A 483 4.19 -10.26 3.66
CA LEU A 483 3.62 -10.41 2.31
C LEU A 483 3.26 -11.86 2.02
N ALA A 484 2.07 -12.30 2.43
CA ALA A 484 1.49 -13.42 1.71
C ALA A 484 1.36 -13.01 0.22
N TYR A 485 2.16 -13.62 -0.66
CA TYR A 485 1.92 -13.74 -2.10
C TYR A 485 2.51 -12.76 -3.14
N ILE A 486 3.57 -11.99 -2.88
CA ILE A 486 4.19 -11.21 -3.99
C ILE A 486 4.91 -12.11 -5.06
N ILE A 487 5.10 -13.44 -4.90
CA ILE A 487 5.89 -14.22 -5.89
C ILE A 487 5.45 -15.67 -6.25
N ALA A 488 4.40 -16.32 -5.70
CA ALA A 488 3.97 -17.64 -6.24
C ALA A 488 2.59 -18.16 -5.77
N PRO A 489 1.88 -19.01 -6.56
CA PRO A 489 0.45 -19.30 -6.41
C PRO A 489 0.05 -20.42 -5.42
N ARG A 490 0.94 -21.01 -4.62
CA ARG A 490 0.72 -22.40 -4.16
C ARG A 490 0.37 -22.75 -2.70
N TYR A 491 0.21 -21.83 -1.75
CA TYR A 491 -0.13 -22.24 -0.38
C TYR A 491 -1.01 -21.23 0.38
N TYR A 492 -2.33 -21.30 0.18
CA TYR A 492 -3.34 -20.87 1.19
C TYR A 492 -4.62 -21.69 1.03
N HIS A 493 -4.60 -22.93 1.53
CA HIS A 493 -5.81 -23.58 2.02
C HIS A 493 -5.86 -23.36 3.54
N HIS A 494 -7.02 -22.91 4.02
CA HIS A 494 -7.38 -22.60 5.41
C HIS A 494 -7.31 -21.12 5.84
N SER A 495 -8.31 -20.35 5.41
CA SER A 495 -9.19 -19.63 6.36
C SER A 495 -10.46 -19.19 5.61
N MET A 496 -11.59 -19.75 6.04
CA MET A 496 -12.94 -19.41 5.61
C MET A 496 -13.41 -18.12 6.32
N LEU A 497 -14.35 -17.41 5.67
CA LEU A 497 -15.25 -16.36 6.21
C LEU A 497 -14.53 -15.03 6.52
N HIS A 498 -14.82 -13.86 5.93
CA HIS A 498 -16.11 -13.22 5.64
C HIS A 498 -16.01 -12.27 4.41
N TYR A 499 -17.17 -11.78 3.97
CA TYR A 499 -17.45 -10.88 2.83
C TYR A 499 -17.48 -11.52 1.43
N HIS A 500 -18.46 -12.42 1.27
CA HIS A 500 -19.41 -12.36 0.17
C HIS A 500 -20.77 -11.93 0.75
N ALA A 501 -21.18 -10.70 0.44
CA ALA A 501 -22.56 -10.24 0.30
C ALA A 501 -22.43 -8.93 -0.50
N ILE A 502 -22.52 -8.98 -1.83
CA ILE A 502 -23.76 -8.71 -2.57
C ILE A 502 -24.42 -7.41 -2.08
N GLY A 503 -24.20 -6.35 -2.85
CA GLY A 503 -25.24 -5.52 -3.42
C GLY A 503 -24.96 -5.44 -4.92
#